data_AF-A0AAQ4E4V8-F1
#
_entry.id   AF-A0AAQ4E4V8-F1
#
_cell.length_a   1.000
_cell.length_b   1.000
_cell.length_c   1.000
_cell.angle_alpha   90.00
_cell.angle_beta   90.00
_cell.angle_gamma   90.00
#
_symmetry.space_group_name_H-M   'P 1'
#
loop_
_entity.id
_entity.type
_entity.pdbx_description
1 polymer ?
#
loop_
_entity_poly.entity_id
_entity_poly.type
_entity_poly.pdbx_seq_one_letter_code
_entity_poly.pdbx_strand_id
1 'polypeptide(L)'
;MTIIGGYICGGAVLFSVWEDWNYLDGSYFCFVTLSTIGFGDLVPGDTVVSDSGSQEKLVICSLYLLVGLALIAMCFNLVQEEVVHKLRALGRRLGVVSESDADSDEE
;
A
#
# COMPACT_ATOMS: atom_id res chain seq x y z
N MET A 1 6.10 1.76 -7.89
CA MET A 1 6.22 0.48 -7.14
C MET A 1 7.43 0.40 -6.22
N THR A 2 8.63 0.82 -6.64
CA THR A 2 9.85 0.83 -5.77
C THR A 2 9.66 1.60 -4.47
N ILE A 3 8.90 2.70 -4.49
CA ILE A 3 8.58 3.52 -3.31
C ILE A 3 7.79 2.71 -2.26
N ILE A 4 6.79 1.92 -2.67
CA ILE A 4 6.00 1.08 -1.75
C ILE A 4 6.89 -0.03 -1.14
N GLY A 5 7.73 -0.65 -1.96
CA GLY A 5 8.67 -1.68 -1.48
C GLY A 5 9.61 -1.11 -0.41
N GLY A 6 10.20 0.06 -0.67
CA GLY A 6 11.04 0.76 0.31
C GLY A 6 10.27 1.16 1.58
N TYR A 7 9.02 1.61 1.43
CA TYR A 7 8.14 1.95 2.55
C TYR A 7 7.89 0.75 3.47
N ILE A 8 7.52 -0.40 2.89
CA ILE A 8 7.28 -1.65 3.63
C ILE A 8 8.56 -2.13 4.31
N CYS A 9 9.72 -2.08 3.65
CA CYS A 9 10.99 -2.47 4.25
C CYS A 9 11.36 -1.56 5.43
N GLY A 10 11.14 -0.25 5.30
CA GLY A 10 11.38 0.71 6.38
C GLY A 10 10.47 0.46 7.59
N GLY A 11 9.18 0.24 7.36
CA GLY A 11 8.24 -0.14 8.41
C GLY A 11 8.60 -1.48 9.07
N ALA A 12 9.00 -2.48 8.29
CA ALA A 12 9.42 -3.78 8.80
C ALA A 12 10.59 -3.66 9.79
N VAL A 13 11.61 -2.87 9.45
CA VAL A 13 12.74 -2.60 10.37
C VAL A 13 12.25 -1.86 11.61
N LEU A 14 11.45 -0.79 11.46
CA LEU A 14 10.95 0.00 12.58
C LEU A 14 10.17 -0.84 13.59
N PHE A 15 9.19 -1.63 13.12
CA PHE A 15 8.36 -2.47 14.00
C PHE A 15 9.13 -3.68 14.53
N SER A 16 10.07 -4.24 13.76
CA SER A 16 10.94 -5.32 14.25
C SER A 16 11.78 -4.89 15.45
N VAL A 17 12.32 -3.66 15.43
CA VAL A 17 13.15 -3.14 16.53
C VAL A 17 12.30 -2.73 17.74
N TRP A 18 11.08 -2.23 17.52
CA TRP A 18 10.22 -1.76 18.61
C TRP A 18 9.45 -2.86 19.34
N GLU A 19 9.03 -3.90 18.64
CA GLU A 19 8.26 -5.01 19.21
C GLU A 19 9.10 -6.28 19.39
N ASP A 20 10.41 -6.20 19.12
CA ASP A 20 11.34 -7.34 19.15
C ASP A 20 10.87 -8.50 18.26
N TRP A 21 10.23 -8.14 17.13
CA TRP A 21 9.73 -9.07 16.12
C TRP A 21 10.83 -9.43 15.12
N ASN A 22 10.71 -10.58 14.45
CA ASN A 22 11.58 -10.86 13.33
C ASN A 22 11.29 -9.88 12.18
N TYR A 23 12.30 -9.61 11.34
CA TYR A 23 12.11 -8.79 10.14
C TYR A 23 10.97 -9.30 9.24
N LEU A 24 10.82 -10.62 9.14
CA LEU A 24 9.72 -11.24 8.39
C LEU A 24 8.36 -10.92 9.00
N ASP A 25 8.22 -10.99 10.32
CA ASP A 25 6.97 -10.68 11.03
C ASP A 25 6.61 -9.20 10.88
N GLY A 26 7.60 -8.30 11.00
CA GLY A 26 7.43 -6.87 10.75
C GLY A 26 7.02 -6.55 9.31
N SER A 27 7.61 -7.25 8.33
CA SER A 27 7.25 -7.10 6.91
C SER A 27 5.87 -7.66 6.59
N TYR A 28 5.50 -8.77 7.21
CA TYR A 28 4.19 -9.39 7.12
C TYR A 28 3.13 -8.46 7.68
N PHE A 29 3.34 -7.90 8.87
CA PHE A 29 2.45 -6.90 9.48
C PHE A 29 2.24 -5.70 8.55
N CYS A 30 3.33 -5.13 8.03
CA CYS A 30 3.25 -3.99 7.12
C CYS A 30 2.46 -4.34 5.85
N PHE A 31 2.73 -5.49 5.23
CA PHE A 31 2.04 -5.91 4.02
C PHE A 31 0.56 -6.21 4.27
N VAL A 32 0.21 -7.02 5.28
CA VAL A 32 -1.17 -7.41 5.61
C VAL A 32 -2.02 -6.21 5.99
N THR A 33 -1.45 -5.25 6.73
CA THR A 33 -2.18 -4.05 7.13
C THR A 33 -2.38 -3.09 5.96
N LEU A 34 -1.33 -2.83 5.17
CA LEU A 34 -1.41 -1.91 4.04
C LEU A 34 -2.22 -2.48 2.86
N SER A 35 -2.19 -3.80 2.66
CA SER A 35 -3.08 -4.49 1.71
C SER A 35 -4.53 -4.55 2.19
N THR A 36 -4.83 -4.04 3.38
CA THR A 36 -6.17 -4.05 4.01
C THR A 36 -6.73 -5.45 4.28
N ILE A 37 -5.87 -6.48 4.27
CA ILE A 37 -6.26 -7.84 4.66
C ILE A 37 -6.56 -7.89 6.15
N GLY A 38 -5.66 -7.31 6.97
CA GLY A 38 -5.90 -7.03 8.39
C GLY A 38 -6.25 -8.24 9.26
N PHE A 39 -5.45 -9.32 9.21
CA PHE A 39 -5.68 -10.51 10.05
C PHE A 39 -5.70 -10.21 11.56
N GLY A 40 -4.93 -9.22 12.00
CA GLY A 40 -4.90 -8.77 13.41
C GLY A 40 -4.18 -9.74 14.36
N ASP A 41 -3.42 -10.68 13.82
CA ASP A 41 -2.57 -11.64 14.54
C ASP A 41 -1.29 -11.00 15.09
N LEU A 42 -0.78 -9.97 14.42
CA LEU A 42 0.35 -9.16 14.85
C LEU A 42 -0.10 -7.70 14.94
N VAL A 43 -0.06 -7.12 16.14
CA VAL A 43 -0.43 -5.71 16.37
C VAL A 43 0.58 -5.07 17.32
N PRO A 44 1.18 -3.92 16.95
CA PRO A 44 2.09 -3.21 17.83
C PRO A 44 1.36 -2.75 19.10
N GLY A 45 2.00 -2.91 20.26
CA GLY A 45 1.44 -2.58 21.57
C GLY A 45 0.71 -3.71 22.30
N ASP A 46 0.55 -4.90 21.70
CA ASP A 46 -0.17 -6.03 22.33
C ASP A 46 0.61 -6.67 23.50
N THR A 47 1.94 -6.74 23.40
CA THR A 47 2.81 -7.36 24.43
C THR A 47 3.16 -6.43 25.60
N VAL A 48 2.79 -5.15 25.54
CA VAL A 48 3.25 -4.12 26.48
C VAL A 48 2.08 -3.51 27.27
N VAL A 49 1.25 -4.35 27.89
CA VAL A 49 0.08 -3.91 28.70
C VAL A 49 0.51 -3.25 30.04
N SER A 50 1.80 -3.06 30.31
CA SER A 50 2.29 -2.57 31.61
C SER A 50 3.25 -1.38 31.59
N ASP A 51 3.52 -0.75 30.44
CA ASP A 51 4.43 0.40 30.40
C ASP A 51 3.84 1.62 29.66
N SER A 52 4.26 2.81 30.07
CA SER A 52 3.73 4.10 29.56
C SER A 52 4.05 4.34 28.07
N GLY A 53 4.98 3.56 27.50
CA GLY A 53 5.41 3.64 26.10
C GLY A 53 4.48 2.97 25.07
N SER A 54 3.36 2.37 25.46
CA SER A 54 2.47 1.69 24.49
C SER A 54 1.67 2.68 23.63
N GLN A 55 1.38 3.87 24.16
CA GLN A 55 0.61 4.89 23.44
C GLN A 55 1.40 5.50 22.28
N GLU A 56 2.70 5.75 22.46
CA GLU A 56 3.57 6.32 21.42
C GLU A 56 3.74 5.38 20.22
N LYS A 57 3.87 4.06 20.47
CA LYS A 57 3.95 3.04 19.40
C LYS A 57 2.67 3.00 18.56
N LEU A 58 1.50 3.08 19.20
CA LEU A 58 0.21 3.10 18.52
C LEU A 58 -0.01 4.37 17.69
N VAL A 59 0.37 5.54 18.23
CA VAL A 59 0.29 6.81 17.49
C VAL A 59 1.17 6.76 16.24
N ILE A 60 2.41 6.28 16.36
CA ILE A 60 3.33 6.21 15.24
C ILE A 60 2.89 5.13 14.23
N CYS A 61 2.35 4.01 14.71
CA CYS A 61 1.70 3.02 13.86
C CYS A 61 0.55 3.63 13.05
N SER A 62 -0.35 4.37 13.72
CA SER A 62 -1.47 5.05 13.05
C SER A 62 -1.01 6.03 11.97
N LEU A 63 0.00 6.86 12.27
CA LEU A 63 0.57 7.80 11.30
C LEU A 63 1.21 7.07 10.11
N TYR A 64 1.96 5.99 10.37
CA TYR A 64 2.54 5.14 9.34
C TYR A 64 1.46 4.49 8.46
N LEU A 65 0.38 3.99 9.04
CA LEU A 65 -0.70 3.40 8.24
C LEU A 65 -1.42 4.45 7.39
N LEU A 66 -1.65 5.64 7.93
CA LEU A 66 -2.28 6.75 7.20
C LEU A 66 -1.47 7.14 5.96
N VAL A 67 -0.15 7.34 6.12
CA VAL A 67 0.75 7.67 5.01
C VAL A 67 0.85 6.51 4.03
N GLY A 68 0.94 5.27 4.52
CA GLY A 68 1.06 4.09 3.68
C GLY A 68 -0.19 3.85 2.81
N LEU A 69 -1.38 4.05 3.37
CA LEU A 69 -2.64 3.96 2.62
C LEU A 69 -2.75 5.05 1.54
N ALA A 70 -2.30 6.28 1.83
CA ALA A 70 -2.26 7.35 0.83
C ALA A 70 -1.29 7.03 -0.32
N LEU A 71 -0.12 6.47 -0.02
CA LEU A 71 0.86 6.02 -1.02
C LEU A 71 0.31 4.88 -1.88
N ILE A 72 -0.39 3.93 -1.26
CA ILE A 72 -1.05 2.84 -1.98
C ILE A 72 -2.14 3.37 -2.90
N ALA A 73 -2.99 4.29 -2.44
CA ALA A 73 -4.03 4.91 -3.26
C ALA A 73 -3.43 5.65 -4.48
N MET A 74 -2.38 6.45 -4.27
CA MET A 74 -1.67 7.12 -5.37
C MET A 74 -1.08 6.11 -6.37
N CYS A 75 -0.46 5.04 -5.88
CA CYS A 75 0.12 4.03 -6.76
C CYS A 75 -0.97 3.26 -7.54
N PHE A 76 -2.12 2.99 -6.93
CA PHE A 76 -3.26 2.39 -7.63
C PHE A 76 -3.77 3.29 -8.76
N ASN A 77 -3.87 4.59 -8.53
CA ASN A 77 -4.26 5.55 -9.58
C ASN A 77 -3.28 5.51 -10.77
N LEU A 78 -1.96 5.51 -10.51
CA LEU A 78 -0.96 5.42 -11.58
C LEU A 78 -1.02 4.09 -12.35
N VAL A 79 -1.19 2.97 -11.63
CA VAL A 79 -1.33 1.65 -12.27
C VAL A 79 -2.60 1.60 -13.11
N GLN A 80 -3.71 2.16 -12.62
CA GLN A 80 -4.95 2.25 -13.37
C GLN A 80 -4.78 3.05 -14.66
N GLU A 81 -4.14 4.22 -14.61
CA GLU A 81 -3.84 5.03 -15.80
C GLU A 81 -2.99 4.24 -16.81
N GLU A 82 -1.91 3.60 -16.37
CA GLU A 82 -1.04 2.83 -17.25
C GLU A 82 -1.76 1.61 -17.86
N VAL A 83 -2.57 0.92 -17.06
CA VAL A 83 -3.40 -0.21 -17.51
C VAL A 83 -4.41 0.27 -18.55
N VAL A 84 -5.11 1.39 -18.33
CA VAL A 84 -6.05 1.95 -19.31
C VAL A 84 -5.32 2.34 -20.60
N HIS A 85 -4.13 2.93 -20.51
CA HIS A 85 -3.31 3.25 -21.69
C HIS A 85 -2.90 2.00 -22.47
N LYS A 86 -2.42 0.96 -21.78
CA LYS A 86 -2.02 -0.32 -22.40
C LYS A 86 -3.23 -1.07 -22.96
N LEU A 87 -4.36 -1.06 -22.27
CA LEU A 87 -5.60 -1.67 -22.73
C LEU A 87 -6.13 -0.96 -23.99
N ARG A 88 -6.10 0.37 -24.05
CA ARG A 88 -6.43 1.13 -25.28
C ARG A 88 -5.49 0.79 -26.44
N ALA A 89 -4.18 0.64 -26.16
CA ALA A 89 -3.22 0.23 -27.17
C ALA A 89 -3.45 -1.21 -27.67
N LEU A 90 -3.78 -2.13 -26.77
CA LEU A 90 -4.14 -3.52 -27.11
C LEU A 90 -5.49 -3.61 -27.85
N GLY A 91 -6.49 -2.83 -27.44
CA GLY A 91 -7.80 -2.77 -28.09
C GLY A 91 -7.73 -2.32 -29.55
N ARG A 92 -6.84 -1.37 -29.85
CA ARG A 92 -6.54 -0.97 -31.24
C ARG A 92 -5.85 -2.08 -32.04
N ARG A 93 -4.94 -2.85 -31.42
CA ARG A 93 -4.28 -3.98 -32.08
C ARG A 93 -5.19 -5.17 -32.33
N LEU A 94 -6.19 -5.36 -31.47
CA LEU A 94 -7.19 -6.42 -31.57
C LEU A 94 -8.39 -6.04 -32.46
N GLY A 95 -8.45 -4.80 -32.97
CA GLY A 95 -9.54 -4.34 -33.83
C GLY A 95 -10.89 -4.17 -33.13
N VAL A 96 -10.90 -4.10 -31.79
CA VAL A 96 -12.12 -4.00 -30.98
C VAL A 96 -12.59 -2.55 -30.79
N VAL A 97 -11.69 -1.58 -30.93
CA VAL A 97 -12.03 -0.15 -30.86
C VAL A 97 -12.32 0.33 -32.29
N SER A 98 -13.61 0.46 -32.61
CA SER A 98 -14.08 1.09 -33.85
C SER A 98 -13.84 2.60 -33.79
N GLU A 99 -13.48 3.23 -34.90
CA GLU A 99 -13.14 4.66 -35.07
C GLU A 99 -14.19 5.71 -34.60
N SER A 100 -15.29 5.31 -33.97
CA SER A 100 -16.36 6.23 -33.56
C SER A 100 -16.06 7.12 -32.35
N ASP A 101 -15.01 6.85 -31.57
CA ASP A 101 -14.69 7.63 -30.36
C ASP A 101 -13.69 8.78 -30.61
N ALA A 102 -13.22 8.99 -31.85
CA ALA A 102 -12.26 10.06 -32.17
C ALA A 102 -12.92 11.42 -32.44
N ASP A 103 -14.24 11.47 -32.68
CA ASP A 103 -14.98 12.70 -33.02
C ASP A 103 -15.70 13.34 -31.82
N SER A 104 -15.65 12.74 -30.61
CA SER A 104 -16.41 13.24 -29.45
C SER A 104 -15.65 14.21 -28.56
N ASP A 105 -14.34 14.40 -28.78
CA ASP A 105 -13.50 15.30 -27.98
C ASP A 105 -13.36 16.71 -28.62
N GLU A 106 -14.01 16.96 -29.76
CA GLU A 106 -14.04 18.27 -30.46
C GLU A 106 -15.36 19.06 -30.31
N GLU A 107 -16.36 18.58 -29.55
CA GLU A 107 -17.59 19.37 -29.22
C GLU A 107 -17.73 19.73 -27.73
#